data_AF-A0A0P9GKW6-F1
#
_entry.id   AF-A0A0P9GKW6-F1
#
_cell.length_a   1.000
_cell.length_b   1.000
_cell.length_c   1.000
_cell.angle_alpha   90.00
_cell.angle_beta   90.00
_cell.angle_gamma   90.00
#
_symmetry.space_group_name_H-M   'P 1'
#
loop_
_entity.id
_entity.type
_entity.pdbx_description
1 polymer ?
#
loop_
_entity_poly.entity_id
_entity_poly.type
_entity_poly.pdbx_seq_one_letter_code
_entity_poly.pdbx_strand_id
1 'polypeptide(L)'
;MLSLYKWLDEGDQNPTGTIVRASLTLRAVTSLLLVPLGSLLPSFETDAATLSRPVAWWARPFVRWDSVHFVNIAVEGYKTEQQAAFMPGLPAIMRSGAEALHWLSRRTGPVQGDEVVLVGLLATTLATTTAALYLHRLTVITFPSRPRHALLTALLFLFAPSRPTLHGVPYTEPFAALFTFGGMLLFAQGEDTLAAAAWAAGSAFRAQGAVLGAGFFGWRWILRRSFDGRKSNGEAFKRLVLNFPRFAFLSLLSASPFLAFQLYVYSLHCPSPTTGDTRPWCTQGLGLSYGWIQREYWDVGPFHYWTLLQLPNFLLAAPVLALSLSASWSFYTRNARAALYSTLPFLPSSLLPVPVPAPVRPAAEEQRPLTAPAPAHLVEALVPHVHLHTATTLLLVVSAHVQIALRVCATGPVVWWYAAELVERGLARGRGREGSDAAAARAGRAWVRYVEVWGVVATALWAVFLPPA
;
A
#
# COMPACT_ATOMS: atom_id res chain seq x y z
N MET A 1 13.60 -21.33 -10.57
CA MET A 1 12.13 -21.33 -10.35
C MET A 1 11.54 -19.94 -10.04
N LEU A 2 12.33 -18.86 -9.88
CA LEU A 2 11.84 -17.54 -9.45
C LEU A 2 12.05 -16.42 -10.48
N SER A 3 12.15 -16.74 -11.77
CA SER A 3 12.34 -15.69 -12.78
C SER A 3 11.01 -15.05 -13.14
N LEU A 4 10.92 -13.71 -12.98
CA LEU A 4 9.74 -12.93 -13.37
C LEU A 4 9.33 -13.21 -14.83
N TYR A 5 10.30 -13.28 -15.74
CA TYR A 5 10.05 -13.48 -17.16
C TYR A 5 9.44 -14.85 -17.46
N LYS A 6 9.84 -15.89 -16.73
CA LYS A 6 9.24 -17.22 -16.87
C LYS A 6 7.76 -17.21 -16.51
N TRP A 7 7.42 -16.60 -15.37
CA TRP A 7 6.02 -16.45 -14.95
C TRP A 7 5.21 -15.61 -15.93
N LEU A 8 5.82 -14.56 -16.49
CA LEU A 8 5.16 -13.72 -17.49
C LEU A 8 4.80 -14.51 -18.75
N ASP A 9 5.74 -15.32 -19.26
CA ASP A 9 5.51 -16.12 -20.48
C ASP A 9 4.52 -17.28 -20.24
N GLU A 10 4.56 -17.93 -19.07
CA GLU A 10 3.56 -18.94 -18.69
C GLU A 10 2.15 -18.33 -18.50
N GLY A 11 2.08 -17.08 -18.03
CA GLY A 11 0.83 -16.44 -17.65
C GLY A 11 0.02 -15.84 -18.78
N ASP A 12 0.56 -15.72 -20.00
CA ASP A 12 -0.17 -15.16 -21.15
C ASP A 12 -1.49 -15.92 -21.42
N GLN A 13 -1.52 -17.23 -21.15
CA GLN A 13 -2.70 -18.09 -21.38
C GLN A 13 -3.60 -18.23 -20.13
N ASN A 14 -3.01 -18.20 -18.93
CA ASN A 14 -3.73 -18.31 -17.67
C ASN A 14 -3.17 -17.33 -16.62
N PRO A 15 -3.53 -16.04 -16.71
CA PRO A 15 -3.02 -15.01 -15.81
C PRO A 15 -3.36 -15.31 -14.34
N THR A 16 -4.61 -15.69 -14.06
CA THR A 16 -5.08 -15.97 -12.69
C THR A 16 -4.32 -17.12 -12.05
N GLY A 17 -4.23 -18.27 -12.74
CA GLY A 17 -3.50 -19.42 -12.22
C GLY A 17 -2.01 -19.14 -12.03
N THR A 18 -1.42 -18.31 -12.90
CA THR A 18 -0.02 -17.90 -12.80
C THR A 18 0.22 -16.97 -11.61
N ILE A 19 -0.65 -15.98 -11.38
CA ILE A 19 -0.56 -15.09 -10.20
C ILE A 19 -0.64 -15.89 -8.90
N VAL A 20 -1.60 -16.83 -8.80
CA VAL A 20 -1.76 -17.67 -7.61
C VAL A 20 -0.53 -18.54 -7.38
N ARG A 21 -0.06 -19.26 -8.42
CA ARG A 21 1.14 -20.10 -8.32
C ARG A 21 2.39 -19.29 -7.96
N ALA A 22 2.57 -18.11 -8.55
CA ALA A 22 3.70 -17.22 -8.26
C ALA A 22 3.67 -16.74 -6.80
N SER A 23 2.51 -16.29 -6.32
CA SER A 23 2.30 -15.85 -4.94
C SER A 23 2.64 -16.96 -3.93
N LEU A 24 2.07 -18.15 -4.11
CA LEU A 24 2.32 -19.30 -3.23
C LEU A 24 3.78 -19.77 -3.29
N THR A 25 4.42 -19.72 -4.47
CA THR A 25 5.83 -20.07 -4.61
C THR A 25 6.73 -19.07 -3.87
N LEU A 26 6.48 -17.77 -4.02
CA LEU A 26 7.24 -16.72 -3.31
C LEU A 26 7.04 -16.80 -1.80
N ARG A 27 5.82 -17.12 -1.34
CA ARG A 27 5.52 -17.42 0.07
C ARG A 27 6.35 -18.59 0.59
N ALA A 28 6.33 -19.71 -0.12
CA ALA A 28 7.06 -20.92 0.25
C ALA A 28 8.57 -20.64 0.31
N VAL A 29 9.13 -20.01 -0.72
CA VAL A 29 10.56 -19.65 -0.76
C VAL A 29 10.92 -18.71 0.38
N THR A 30 10.14 -17.67 0.64
CA THR A 30 10.42 -16.71 1.71
C THR A 30 10.40 -17.41 3.08
N SER A 31 9.44 -18.30 3.31
CA SER A 31 9.35 -19.07 4.56
C SER A 31 10.51 -20.05 4.71
N LEU A 32 10.86 -20.77 3.65
CA LEU A 32 11.97 -21.73 3.62
C LEU A 32 13.34 -21.07 3.77
N LEU A 33 13.46 -19.78 3.45
CA LEU A 33 14.67 -18.99 3.73
C LEU A 33 14.67 -18.44 5.17
N LEU A 34 13.53 -17.93 5.66
CA LEU A 34 13.44 -17.33 7.01
C LEU A 34 13.79 -18.32 8.13
N VAL A 35 13.26 -19.54 8.08
CA VAL A 35 13.46 -20.53 9.15
C VAL A 35 14.94 -20.90 9.35
N PRO A 36 15.70 -21.34 8.33
CA PRO A 36 17.11 -21.67 8.51
C PRO A 36 17.95 -20.43 8.83
N LEU A 37 17.73 -19.29 8.17
CA LEU A 37 18.50 -18.08 8.44
C LEU A 37 18.31 -17.60 9.88
N GLY A 38 17.07 -17.60 10.38
CA GLY A 38 16.79 -17.20 11.76
C GLY A 38 17.23 -18.21 12.81
N SER A 39 17.53 -19.46 12.42
CA SER A 39 18.04 -20.50 13.33
C SER A 39 19.57 -20.59 13.33
N LEU A 40 20.22 -20.26 12.20
CA LEU A 40 21.66 -20.40 12.01
C LEU A 40 22.45 -19.12 12.26
N LEU A 41 21.81 -17.95 12.12
CA LEU A 41 22.47 -16.66 12.27
C LEU A 41 22.12 -16.04 13.64
N PRO A 42 23.08 -15.36 14.29
CA PRO A 42 22.79 -14.60 15.49
C PRO A 42 21.83 -13.46 15.15
N SER A 43 20.85 -13.25 16.04
CA SER A 43 19.87 -12.17 15.91
C SER A 43 20.37 -10.94 16.66
N PHE A 44 20.32 -9.76 16.02
CA PHE A 44 20.63 -8.47 16.65
C PHE A 44 19.40 -7.91 17.37
N GLU A 45 18.80 -8.71 18.26
CA GLU A 45 17.59 -8.28 18.98
C GLU A 45 17.88 -7.01 19.78
N THR A 46 17.11 -5.96 19.51
CA THR A 46 17.07 -4.77 20.36
C THR A 46 16.00 -4.98 21.44
N ASP A 47 16.35 -4.77 22.71
CA ASP A 47 15.53 -5.07 23.91
C ASP A 47 14.13 -4.42 23.99
N ALA A 48 13.73 -3.59 23.01
CA ALA A 48 12.56 -2.72 23.11
C ALA A 48 11.19 -3.42 22.94
N ALA A 49 11.12 -4.64 22.37
CA ALA A 49 9.86 -5.35 22.18
C ALA A 49 10.01 -6.86 22.47
N THR A 50 9.72 -7.25 23.70
CA THR A 50 9.68 -8.66 24.10
C THR A 50 8.29 -9.26 23.88
N LEU A 51 8.24 -10.49 23.39
CA LEU A 51 6.99 -11.24 23.35
C LEU A 51 6.50 -11.51 24.77
N SER A 52 5.22 -11.24 25.03
CA SER A 52 4.62 -11.46 26.35
C SER A 52 4.50 -12.95 26.69
N ARG A 53 4.41 -13.80 25.66
CA ARG A 53 4.45 -15.26 25.76
C ARG A 53 5.46 -15.85 24.80
N PRO A 54 6.19 -16.90 25.20
CA PRO A 54 7.13 -17.57 24.31
C PRO A 54 6.39 -18.19 23.11
N VAL A 55 7.03 -18.11 21.94
CA VAL A 55 6.64 -18.85 20.74
C VAL A 55 7.66 -19.95 20.46
N ALA A 56 7.21 -21.01 19.79
CA ALA A 56 8.04 -22.12 19.34
C ALA A 56 9.19 -21.64 18.47
N TRP A 57 10.28 -22.40 18.47
CA TRP A 57 11.52 -22.07 17.76
C TRP A 57 11.29 -21.75 16.28
N TRP A 58 10.37 -22.45 15.61
CA TRP A 58 10.04 -22.26 14.20
C TRP A 58 9.27 -20.95 13.94
N ALA A 59 8.55 -20.44 14.93
CA ALA A 59 7.72 -19.24 14.81
C ALA A 59 8.54 -17.95 15.01
N ARG A 60 9.64 -18.01 15.78
CA ARG A 60 10.48 -16.84 16.12
C ARG A 60 10.95 -16.02 14.92
N PRO A 61 11.42 -16.59 13.79
CA PRO A 61 11.84 -15.81 12.63
C PRO A 61 10.69 -15.00 11.99
N PHE A 62 9.44 -15.41 12.22
CA PHE A 62 8.25 -14.76 11.69
C PHE A 62 7.70 -13.64 12.60
N VAL A 63 8.22 -13.51 13.82
CA VAL A 63 7.73 -12.57 14.83
C VAL A 63 8.83 -11.57 15.18
N ARG A 64 8.97 -10.54 14.35
CA ARG A 64 9.96 -9.45 14.47
C ARG A 64 9.32 -8.11 14.10
N TRP A 65 9.93 -7.01 14.56
CA TRP A 65 9.43 -5.66 14.28
C TRP A 65 7.94 -5.51 14.69
N ASP A 66 7.10 -4.90 13.85
CA ASP A 66 5.69 -4.63 14.18
C ASP A 66 4.88 -5.91 14.47
N SER A 67 5.32 -7.07 13.97
CA SER A 67 4.63 -8.34 14.25
C SER A 67 4.71 -8.78 15.71
N VAL A 68 5.70 -8.31 16.47
CA VAL A 68 5.74 -8.51 17.94
C VAL A 68 4.53 -7.83 18.59
N HIS A 69 4.20 -6.61 18.16
CA HIS A 69 3.02 -5.90 18.65
C HIS A 69 1.74 -6.60 18.23
N PHE A 70 1.62 -7.04 16.97
CA PHE A 70 0.42 -7.76 16.52
C PHE A 70 0.18 -9.06 17.29
N VAL A 71 1.23 -9.83 17.58
CA VAL A 71 1.14 -11.06 18.38
C VAL A 71 0.75 -10.74 19.82
N ASN A 72 1.43 -9.79 20.48
CA ASN A 72 1.11 -9.41 21.86
C ASN A 72 -0.35 -8.91 21.99
N ILE A 73 -0.82 -8.07 21.06
CA ILE A 73 -2.21 -7.59 21.03
C ILE A 73 -3.19 -8.75 20.80
N ALA A 74 -2.87 -9.69 19.90
CA ALA A 74 -3.73 -10.84 19.64
C ALA A 74 -3.83 -11.78 20.85
N VAL A 75 -2.80 -11.88 21.69
CA VAL A 75 -2.81 -12.77 22.86
C VAL A 75 -3.43 -12.10 24.09
N GLU A 76 -3.11 -10.82 24.33
CA GLU A 76 -3.39 -10.15 25.62
C GLU A 76 -4.23 -8.88 25.50
N GLY A 77 -4.55 -8.45 24.28
CA GLY A 77 -5.18 -7.17 24.02
C GLY A 77 -4.22 -5.99 24.13
N TYR A 78 -4.76 -4.77 24.11
CA TYR A 78 -3.99 -3.54 24.26
C TYR A 78 -3.61 -3.32 25.73
N LYS A 79 -2.33 -3.53 26.05
CA LYS A 79 -1.76 -3.39 27.40
C LYS A 79 -0.99 -2.10 27.59
N THR A 80 -0.39 -1.58 26.53
CA THR A 80 0.40 -0.35 26.58
C THR A 80 -0.13 0.68 25.58
N GLU A 81 0.07 1.96 25.88
CA GLU A 81 -0.39 3.05 25.02
C GLU A 81 0.26 3.00 23.63
N GLN A 82 1.53 2.59 23.53
CA GLN A 82 2.24 2.49 22.24
C GLN A 82 1.55 1.51 21.28
N GLN A 83 0.94 0.46 21.83
CA GLN A 83 0.25 -0.54 21.02
C GLN A 83 -0.93 0.05 20.23
N ALA A 84 -1.51 1.17 20.66
CA ALA A 84 -2.59 1.85 19.94
C ALA A 84 -2.15 2.47 18.59
N ALA A 85 -0.85 2.49 18.27
CA ALA A 85 -0.38 2.75 16.90
C ALA A 85 -0.76 1.62 15.91
N PHE A 86 -0.96 0.40 16.42
CA PHE A 86 -1.26 -0.79 15.63
C PHE A 86 -2.77 -1.03 15.63
N MET A 87 -3.40 -0.94 14.46
CA MET A 87 -4.86 -1.06 14.34
C MET A 87 -5.34 -2.51 14.60
N PRO A 88 -6.59 -2.70 15.07
CA PRO A 88 -7.06 -3.99 15.61
C PRO A 88 -7.33 -5.07 14.56
N GLY A 89 -7.40 -4.75 13.27
CA GLY A 89 -7.86 -5.67 12.23
C GLY A 89 -7.05 -6.97 12.15
N LEU A 90 -5.71 -6.87 12.06
CA LEU A 90 -4.85 -8.05 12.00
C LEU A 90 -4.84 -8.83 13.33
N PRO A 91 -4.62 -8.20 14.50
CA PRO A 91 -4.72 -8.89 15.78
C PRO A 91 -6.06 -9.59 16.00
N ALA A 92 -7.18 -8.98 15.58
CA ALA A 92 -8.50 -9.57 15.68
C ALA A 92 -8.65 -10.84 14.82
N ILE A 93 -8.15 -10.83 13.58
CA ILE A 93 -8.12 -12.03 12.72
C ILE A 93 -7.27 -13.13 13.38
N MET A 94 -6.08 -12.77 13.86
CA MET A 94 -5.16 -13.72 14.51
C MET A 94 -5.81 -14.36 15.74
N ARG A 95 -6.42 -13.56 16.62
CA ARG A 95 -7.13 -14.02 17.82
C ARG A 95 -8.30 -14.93 17.46
N SER A 96 -9.23 -14.44 16.65
CA SER A 96 -10.47 -15.15 16.32
C SER A 96 -10.21 -16.45 15.56
N GLY A 97 -9.23 -16.47 14.67
CA GLY A 97 -8.82 -17.70 14.00
C GLY A 97 -8.18 -18.71 14.95
N ALA A 98 -7.39 -18.27 15.93
CA ALA A 98 -6.81 -19.17 16.93
C ALA A 98 -7.88 -19.74 17.88
N GLU A 99 -8.86 -18.92 18.29
CA GLU A 99 -10.02 -19.39 19.06
C GLU A 99 -10.87 -20.40 18.26
N ALA A 100 -11.03 -20.18 16.95
CA ALA A 100 -11.69 -21.16 16.07
C ALA A 100 -10.91 -22.49 15.99
N LEU A 101 -9.58 -22.45 15.92
CA LEU A 101 -8.74 -23.65 15.96
C LEU A 101 -8.86 -24.42 17.27
N HIS A 102 -8.93 -23.72 18.41
CA HIS A 102 -9.20 -24.31 19.72
C HIS A 102 -10.55 -25.02 19.76
N TRP A 103 -11.60 -24.34 19.28
CA TRP A 103 -12.94 -24.89 19.21
C TRP A 103 -13.00 -26.15 18.34
N LEU A 104 -12.40 -26.11 17.14
CA LEU A 104 -12.32 -27.26 16.23
C LEU A 104 -11.52 -28.43 16.83
N SER A 105 -10.43 -28.13 17.53
CA SER A 105 -9.52 -29.13 18.11
C SER A 105 -9.94 -29.60 19.51
N ARG A 106 -11.07 -29.10 20.04
CA ARG A 106 -11.55 -29.34 21.42
C ARG A 106 -10.49 -29.06 22.49
N ARG A 107 -9.60 -28.09 22.23
CA ARG A 107 -8.58 -27.67 23.20
C ARG A 107 -9.21 -26.75 24.22
N THR A 108 -8.87 -26.95 25.49
CA THR A 108 -9.23 -26.06 26.58
C THR A 108 -8.00 -25.27 27.02
N GLY A 109 -8.19 -23.99 27.35
CA GLY A 109 -7.10 -23.10 27.78
C GLY A 109 -6.97 -21.84 26.92
N PRO A 110 -6.05 -20.93 27.30
CA PRO A 110 -5.84 -19.68 26.61
C PRO A 110 -5.14 -19.90 25.28
N VAL A 111 -5.47 -19.08 24.28
CA VAL A 111 -4.81 -19.04 22.97
C VAL A 111 -3.30 -18.90 23.12
N GLN A 112 -2.54 -19.68 22.34
CA GLN A 112 -1.08 -19.66 22.34
C GLN A 112 -0.51 -18.74 21.25
N GLY A 113 0.72 -18.26 21.47
CA GLY A 113 1.44 -17.41 20.52
C GLY A 113 1.63 -18.07 19.15
N ASP A 114 1.90 -19.37 19.12
CA ASP A 114 2.13 -20.12 17.88
C ASP A 114 0.90 -20.19 16.99
N GLU A 115 -0.28 -20.29 17.60
CA GLU A 115 -1.55 -20.39 16.88
C GLU A 115 -1.93 -19.06 16.23
N VAL A 116 -1.77 -17.95 16.97
CA VAL A 116 -2.03 -16.61 16.42
C VAL A 116 -1.04 -16.28 15.30
N VAL A 117 0.22 -16.70 15.42
CA VAL A 117 1.23 -16.55 14.36
C VAL A 117 0.83 -17.36 13.13
N LEU A 118 0.48 -18.64 13.28
CA LEU A 118 0.07 -19.49 12.16
C LEU A 118 -1.15 -18.91 11.42
N VAL A 119 -2.17 -18.47 12.16
CA VAL A 119 -3.35 -17.82 11.57
C VAL A 119 -2.96 -16.54 10.83
N GLY A 120 -2.10 -15.71 11.42
CA GLY A 120 -1.60 -14.49 10.80
C GLY A 120 -0.83 -14.76 9.49
N LEU A 121 -0.03 -15.83 9.45
CA LEU A 121 0.70 -16.26 8.26
C LEU A 121 -0.24 -16.72 7.13
N LEU A 122 -1.27 -17.50 7.46
CA LEU A 122 -2.29 -17.95 6.50
C LEU A 122 -3.11 -16.77 5.97
N ALA A 123 -3.55 -15.89 6.86
CA ALA A 123 -4.34 -14.72 6.50
C ALA A 123 -3.54 -13.75 5.62
N THR A 124 -2.26 -13.53 5.92
CA THR A 124 -1.34 -12.74 5.08
C THR A 124 -1.18 -13.36 3.68
N THR A 125 -1.04 -14.68 3.59
CA THR A 125 -0.92 -15.39 2.31
C THR A 125 -2.17 -15.19 1.44
N LEU A 126 -3.35 -15.29 2.05
CA LEU A 126 -4.63 -15.04 1.38
C LEU A 126 -4.75 -13.57 0.93
N ALA A 127 -4.39 -12.63 1.81
CA ALA A 127 -4.46 -11.20 1.53
C ALA A 127 -3.56 -10.80 0.37
N THR A 128 -2.28 -11.21 0.38
CA THR A 128 -1.32 -10.90 -0.70
C THR A 128 -1.74 -11.49 -2.04
N THR A 129 -2.21 -12.74 -2.05
CA THR A 129 -2.66 -13.39 -3.29
C THR A 129 -3.89 -12.68 -3.85
N THR A 130 -4.86 -12.35 -2.99
CA THR A 130 -6.08 -11.66 -3.41
C THR A 130 -5.79 -10.21 -3.84
N ALA A 131 -4.85 -9.52 -3.17
CA ALA A 131 -4.39 -8.20 -3.57
C ALA A 131 -3.80 -8.22 -4.99
N ALA A 132 -2.93 -9.19 -5.32
CA ALA A 132 -2.38 -9.33 -6.66
C ALA A 132 -3.44 -9.58 -7.73
N LEU A 133 -4.47 -10.38 -7.41
CA LEU A 133 -5.61 -10.62 -8.31
C LEU A 133 -6.46 -9.36 -8.51
N TYR A 134 -6.70 -8.57 -7.47
CA TYR A 134 -7.39 -7.28 -7.59
C TYR A 134 -6.57 -6.26 -8.35
N LEU A 135 -5.26 -6.19 -8.14
CA LEU A 135 -4.39 -5.32 -8.92
C LEU A 135 -4.40 -5.69 -10.40
N HIS A 136 -4.35 -6.99 -10.72
CA HIS A 136 -4.50 -7.48 -12.09
C HIS A 136 -5.84 -7.00 -12.70
N ARG A 137 -6.97 -7.26 -12.02
CA ARG A 137 -8.30 -6.90 -12.51
C ARG A 137 -8.48 -5.38 -12.65
N LEU A 138 -8.01 -4.61 -11.67
CA LEU A 138 -8.00 -3.15 -11.73
C LEU A 138 -7.24 -2.69 -12.98
N THR A 139 -6.05 -3.24 -13.20
CA THR A 139 -5.21 -2.89 -14.35
C THR A 139 -5.83 -3.27 -15.68
N VAL A 140 -6.55 -4.40 -15.77
CA VAL A 140 -7.31 -4.79 -16.97
C VAL A 140 -8.42 -3.77 -17.27
N ILE A 141 -9.16 -3.30 -16.26
CA ILE A 141 -10.23 -2.32 -16.48
C ILE A 141 -9.66 -0.94 -16.81
N THR A 142 -8.54 -0.55 -16.18
CA THR A 142 -7.88 0.73 -16.45
C THR A 142 -7.19 0.75 -17.82
N PHE A 143 -6.60 -0.37 -18.26
CA PHE A 143 -5.90 -0.50 -19.54
C PHE A 143 -6.40 -1.72 -20.36
N PRO A 144 -7.63 -1.68 -20.91
CA PRO A 144 -8.24 -2.85 -21.56
C PRO A 144 -7.45 -3.43 -22.73
N SER A 145 -6.73 -2.57 -23.46
CA SER A 145 -5.90 -2.98 -24.61
C SER A 145 -4.55 -3.59 -24.21
N ARG A 146 -4.26 -3.77 -22.91
CA ARG A 146 -2.94 -4.22 -22.42
C ARG A 146 -3.04 -5.36 -21.38
N PRO A 147 -3.56 -6.55 -21.74
CA PRO A 147 -3.67 -7.68 -20.81
C PRO A 147 -2.29 -8.13 -20.26
N ARG A 148 -1.25 -8.14 -21.10
CA ARG A 148 0.12 -8.48 -20.67
C ARG A 148 0.67 -7.48 -19.65
N HIS A 149 0.34 -6.20 -19.77
CA HIS A 149 0.72 -5.16 -18.80
C HIS A 149 0.05 -5.41 -17.44
N ALA A 150 -1.21 -5.84 -17.43
CA ALA A 150 -1.92 -6.19 -16.21
C ALA A 150 -1.30 -7.39 -15.48
N LEU A 151 -0.96 -8.46 -16.22
CA LEU A 151 -0.24 -9.60 -15.66
C LEU A 151 1.12 -9.19 -15.09
N LEU A 152 1.90 -8.43 -15.86
CA LEU A 152 3.21 -7.96 -15.43
C LEU A 152 3.13 -7.07 -14.19
N THR A 153 2.14 -6.19 -14.10
CA THR A 153 1.88 -5.33 -12.94
C THR A 153 1.66 -6.17 -11.69
N ALA A 154 0.79 -7.19 -11.77
CA ALA A 154 0.50 -8.07 -10.64
C ALA A 154 1.71 -8.93 -10.24
N LEU A 155 2.47 -9.45 -11.20
CA LEU A 155 3.69 -10.19 -10.91
C LEU A 155 4.75 -9.29 -10.26
N LEU A 156 4.97 -8.07 -10.75
CA LEU A 156 5.92 -7.13 -10.14
C LEU A 156 5.54 -6.76 -8.69
N PHE A 157 4.25 -6.60 -8.39
CA PHE A 157 3.78 -6.41 -7.02
C PHE A 157 4.16 -7.59 -6.12
N LEU A 158 4.03 -8.84 -6.59
CA LEU A 158 4.44 -10.01 -5.80
C LEU A 158 5.95 -10.03 -5.52
N PHE A 159 6.75 -9.38 -6.35
CA PHE A 159 8.19 -9.20 -6.13
C PHE A 159 8.53 -7.93 -5.33
N ALA A 160 7.58 -7.31 -4.62
CA ALA A 160 7.84 -6.06 -3.92
C ALA A 160 9.10 -6.14 -3.01
N PRO A 161 9.88 -5.03 -2.91
CA PRO A 161 11.16 -5.03 -2.22
C PRO A 161 11.12 -5.55 -0.78
N SER A 162 10.08 -5.22 -0.01
CA SER A 162 9.83 -5.78 1.32
C SER A 162 9.20 -7.17 1.26
N ARG A 163 9.93 -8.15 0.71
CA ARG A 163 9.43 -9.52 0.51
C ARG A 163 8.94 -10.18 1.82
N PRO A 164 9.62 -10.02 2.98
CA PRO A 164 9.13 -10.57 4.24
C PRO A 164 7.78 -10.00 4.69
N THR A 165 7.56 -8.69 4.63
CA THR A 165 6.27 -8.12 5.08
C THR A 165 5.11 -8.45 4.13
N LEU A 166 5.41 -8.68 2.85
CA LEU A 166 4.40 -9.07 1.87
C LEU A 166 4.08 -10.57 1.90
N HIS A 167 5.08 -11.43 2.09
CA HIS A 167 4.92 -12.89 1.98
C HIS A 167 5.28 -13.64 3.25
N GLY A 168 6.23 -13.17 4.03
CA GLY A 168 6.91 -13.92 5.07
C GLY A 168 6.18 -13.93 6.42
N VAL A 169 5.59 -12.81 6.84
CA VAL A 169 5.22 -12.60 8.25
C VAL A 169 3.80 -12.04 8.44
N PRO A 170 3.19 -12.17 9.65
CA PRO A 170 1.90 -11.54 9.96
C PRO A 170 2.04 -10.02 9.97
N TYR A 171 1.61 -9.35 8.89
CA TYR A 171 1.77 -7.90 8.75
C TYR A 171 0.57 -7.24 8.08
N THR A 172 0.48 -5.91 8.19
CA THR A 172 -0.69 -5.15 7.73
C THR A 172 -0.62 -4.73 6.27
N GLU A 173 0.55 -4.64 5.62
CA GLU A 173 0.61 -4.20 4.21
C GLU A 173 -0.09 -5.15 3.22
N PRO A 174 -0.06 -6.49 3.38
CA PRO A 174 -0.89 -7.41 2.59
C PRO A 174 -2.37 -7.04 2.56
N PHE A 175 -2.93 -6.71 3.74
CA PHE A 175 -4.33 -6.31 3.89
C PHE A 175 -4.56 -4.89 3.38
N ALA A 176 -3.62 -3.98 3.62
CA ALA A 176 -3.68 -2.63 3.08
C ALA A 176 -3.70 -2.64 1.54
N ALA A 177 -2.85 -3.45 0.90
CA ALA A 177 -2.86 -3.65 -0.55
C ALA A 177 -4.17 -4.30 -1.02
N LEU A 178 -4.64 -5.35 -0.34
CA LEU A 178 -5.92 -6.01 -0.64
C LEU A 178 -7.08 -5.01 -0.70
N PHE A 179 -7.28 -4.24 0.37
CA PHE A 179 -8.40 -3.30 0.47
C PHE A 179 -8.19 -2.04 -0.37
N THR A 180 -6.94 -1.61 -0.59
CA THR A 180 -6.64 -0.52 -1.52
C THR A 180 -7.01 -0.90 -2.95
N PHE A 181 -6.49 -2.02 -3.46
CA PHE A 181 -6.77 -2.47 -4.83
C PHE A 181 -8.22 -2.91 -5.01
N GLY A 182 -8.80 -3.61 -4.03
CA GLY A 182 -10.20 -4.02 -4.05
C GLY A 182 -11.16 -2.83 -4.05
N GLY A 183 -10.94 -1.86 -3.17
CA GLY A 183 -11.76 -0.64 -3.14
C GLY A 183 -11.59 0.21 -4.41
N MET A 184 -10.38 0.32 -4.94
CA MET A 184 -10.13 0.99 -6.24
C MET A 184 -10.83 0.28 -7.42
N LEU A 185 -10.84 -1.06 -7.43
CA LEU A 185 -11.53 -1.87 -8.43
C LEU A 185 -13.05 -1.64 -8.37
N LEU A 186 -13.64 -1.73 -7.17
CA LEU A 186 -15.06 -1.48 -6.97
C LEU A 186 -15.45 -0.05 -7.33
N PHE A 187 -14.61 0.93 -6.97
CA PHE A 187 -14.79 2.32 -7.35
C PHE A 187 -14.76 2.50 -8.87
N ALA A 188 -13.82 1.86 -9.58
CA ALA A 188 -13.73 1.91 -11.03
C ALA A 188 -14.96 1.27 -11.71
N GLN A 189 -15.59 0.27 -11.08
CA GLN A 189 -16.83 -0.36 -11.53
C GLN A 189 -18.08 0.49 -11.25
N GLY A 190 -17.97 1.57 -10.47
CA GLY A 190 -19.10 2.44 -10.10
C GLY A 190 -19.77 2.06 -8.78
N GLU A 191 -19.27 1.04 -8.09
CA GLU A 191 -19.83 0.48 -6.85
C GLU A 191 -19.33 1.26 -5.61
N ASP A 192 -19.73 2.52 -5.48
CA ASP A 192 -19.25 3.44 -4.44
C ASP A 192 -19.40 2.90 -3.00
N THR A 193 -20.54 2.33 -2.66
CA THR A 193 -20.81 1.83 -1.30
C THR A 193 -19.95 0.62 -0.97
N LEU A 194 -19.74 -0.28 -1.93
CA LEU A 194 -18.86 -1.44 -1.76
C LEU A 194 -17.39 -0.99 -1.68
N ALA A 195 -16.99 0.02 -2.46
CA ALA A 195 -15.66 0.62 -2.36
C ALA A 195 -15.44 1.24 -0.97
N ALA A 196 -16.42 1.97 -0.44
CA ALA A 196 -16.38 2.54 0.90
C ALA A 196 -16.29 1.46 1.98
N ALA A 197 -17.06 0.37 1.85
CA ALA A 197 -16.99 -0.77 2.77
C ALA A 197 -15.63 -1.48 2.71
N ALA A 198 -15.05 -1.65 1.51
CA ALA A 198 -13.71 -2.21 1.36
C ALA A 198 -12.65 -1.33 2.03
N TRP A 199 -12.72 0.00 1.86
CA TRP A 199 -11.79 0.92 2.53
C TRP A 199 -12.06 1.07 4.04
N ALA A 200 -13.30 0.87 4.50
CA ALA A 200 -13.61 0.71 5.91
C ALA A 200 -12.90 -0.50 6.49
N ALA A 201 -13.03 -1.67 5.85
CA ALA A 201 -12.29 -2.87 6.25
C ALA A 201 -10.77 -2.61 6.25
N GLY A 202 -10.25 -1.92 5.23
CA GLY A 202 -8.85 -1.50 5.18
C GLY A 202 -8.43 -0.56 6.32
N SER A 203 -9.30 0.33 6.78
CA SER A 203 -8.99 1.26 7.87
C SER A 203 -8.88 0.61 9.25
N ALA A 204 -9.42 -0.62 9.40
CA ALA A 204 -9.16 -1.47 10.56
C ALA A 204 -7.73 -2.04 10.59
N PHE A 205 -6.99 -2.03 9.49
CA PHE A 205 -5.59 -2.49 9.44
C PHE A 205 -4.61 -1.32 9.46
N ARG A 206 -4.94 -0.21 8.78
CA ARG A 206 -4.12 1.00 8.70
C ARG A 206 -5.00 2.22 8.41
N ALA A 207 -4.66 3.38 8.96
CA ALA A 207 -5.37 4.64 8.70
C ALA A 207 -5.50 5.05 7.21
N GLN A 208 -4.71 4.44 6.31
CA GLN A 208 -4.74 4.65 4.86
C GLN A 208 -6.15 4.51 4.24
N GLY A 209 -6.99 3.60 4.76
CA GLY A 209 -8.37 3.43 4.28
C GLY A 209 -9.25 4.68 4.41
N ALA A 210 -9.06 5.46 5.48
CA ALA A 210 -9.78 6.72 5.68
C ALA A 210 -9.35 7.78 4.64
N VAL A 211 -8.05 7.86 4.36
CA VAL A 211 -7.48 8.78 3.36
C VAL A 211 -7.96 8.44 1.94
N LEU A 212 -8.01 7.14 1.62
CA LEU A 212 -8.55 6.64 0.35
C LEU A 212 -10.00 7.09 0.13
N GLY A 213 -10.88 6.88 1.13
CA GLY A 213 -12.27 7.29 1.07
C GLY A 213 -12.44 8.78 0.83
N ALA A 214 -11.80 9.62 1.65
CA ALA A 214 -11.86 11.08 1.50
C ALA A 214 -11.34 11.55 0.13
N GLY A 215 -10.22 10.97 -0.34
CA GLY A 215 -9.61 11.34 -1.62
C GLY A 215 -10.44 10.94 -2.83
N PHE A 216 -10.85 9.67 -2.94
CA PHE A 216 -11.55 9.16 -4.12
C PHE A 216 -13.01 9.63 -4.18
N PHE A 217 -13.72 9.69 -3.06
CA PHE A 217 -15.08 10.22 -3.05
C PHE A 217 -15.08 11.74 -3.18
N GLY A 218 -14.08 12.44 -2.63
CA GLY A 218 -13.86 13.85 -2.91
C GLY A 218 -13.64 14.10 -4.40
N TRP A 219 -12.80 13.29 -5.05
CA TRP A 219 -12.61 13.33 -6.50
C TRP A 219 -13.94 13.19 -7.27
N ARG A 220 -14.69 12.10 -7.03
CA ARG A 220 -15.91 11.79 -7.78
C ARG A 220 -17.05 12.75 -7.49
N TRP A 221 -17.37 12.97 -6.22
CA TRP A 221 -18.60 13.65 -5.79
C TRP A 221 -18.42 15.16 -5.62
N ILE A 222 -17.28 15.60 -5.10
CA ILE A 222 -17.01 17.04 -4.92
C ILE A 222 -16.49 17.64 -6.21
N LEU A 223 -15.39 17.10 -6.77
CA LEU A 223 -14.76 17.71 -7.95
C LEU A 223 -15.52 17.39 -9.24
N ARG A 224 -15.57 16.12 -9.66
CA ARG A 224 -16.04 15.75 -11.02
C ARG A 224 -17.54 15.90 -11.24
N ARG A 225 -18.37 15.57 -10.24
CA ARG A 225 -19.84 15.66 -10.38
C ARG A 225 -20.41 17.05 -10.13
N SER A 226 -19.70 17.90 -9.40
CA SER A 226 -20.17 19.26 -9.08
C SER A 226 -19.61 20.30 -10.05
N PHE A 227 -18.38 20.12 -10.53
CA PHE A 227 -17.71 21.04 -11.46
C PHE A 227 -17.38 20.33 -12.78
N ASP A 228 -18.20 20.57 -13.81
CA ASP A 228 -17.99 20.00 -15.15
C ASP A 228 -17.34 20.98 -16.16
N GLY A 229 -17.01 22.19 -15.69
CA GLY A 229 -16.38 23.27 -16.48
C GLY A 229 -17.28 23.90 -17.55
N ARG A 230 -18.54 23.48 -17.68
CA ARG A 230 -19.47 23.97 -18.72
C ARG A 230 -20.65 24.76 -18.17
N LYS A 231 -20.86 24.72 -16.85
CA LYS A 231 -22.05 25.26 -16.18
C LYS A 231 -21.77 26.56 -15.44
N SER A 232 -22.83 27.35 -15.25
CA SER A 232 -22.84 28.54 -14.39
C SER A 232 -22.42 28.19 -12.96
N ASN A 233 -21.75 29.13 -12.30
CA ASN A 233 -21.32 29.03 -10.90
C ASN A 233 -22.47 28.64 -9.96
N GLY A 234 -23.70 29.13 -10.20
CA GLY A 234 -24.87 28.81 -9.37
C GLY A 234 -25.29 27.34 -9.48
N GLU A 235 -25.20 26.75 -10.67
CA GLU A 235 -25.54 25.34 -10.90
C GLU A 235 -24.45 24.40 -10.35
N ALA A 236 -23.18 24.79 -10.46
CA ALA A 236 -22.07 24.07 -9.82
C ALA A 236 -22.23 24.04 -8.28
N PHE A 237 -22.59 25.18 -7.68
CA PHE A 237 -22.86 25.27 -6.24
C PHE A 237 -24.05 24.40 -5.81
N LYS A 238 -25.16 24.43 -6.57
CA LYS A 238 -26.33 23.57 -6.31
C LYS A 238 -25.95 22.09 -6.30
N ARG A 239 -25.15 21.64 -7.28
CA ARG A 239 -24.67 20.25 -7.36
C ARG A 239 -23.74 19.89 -6.21
N LEU A 240 -22.86 20.81 -5.82
CA LEU A 240 -21.98 20.61 -4.67
C LEU A 240 -22.80 20.34 -3.41
N VAL A 241 -23.81 21.16 -3.13
CA VAL A 241 -24.71 20.97 -1.97
C VAL A 241 -25.44 19.62 -2.05
N LEU A 242 -25.90 19.22 -3.24
CA LEU A 242 -26.58 17.92 -3.44
C LEU A 242 -25.65 16.71 -3.32
N ASN A 243 -24.39 16.83 -3.74
CA ASN A 243 -23.41 15.73 -3.73
C ASN A 243 -22.69 15.60 -2.38
N PHE A 244 -22.61 16.68 -1.59
CA PHE A 244 -21.87 16.71 -0.33
C PHE A 244 -22.34 15.64 0.69
N PRO A 245 -23.65 15.40 0.92
CA PRO A 245 -24.09 14.35 1.84
C PRO A 245 -23.59 12.96 1.44
N ARG A 246 -23.56 12.66 0.14
CA ARG A 246 -23.06 11.37 -0.36
C ARG A 246 -21.55 11.24 -0.21
N PHE A 247 -20.81 12.32 -0.49
CA PHE A 247 -19.37 12.38 -0.18
C PHE A 247 -19.10 12.14 1.31
N ALA A 248 -19.80 12.86 2.19
CA ALA A 248 -19.62 12.78 3.63
C ALA A 248 -19.93 11.37 4.14
N PHE A 249 -21.07 10.79 3.75
CA PHE A 249 -21.45 9.43 4.13
C PHE A 249 -20.41 8.39 3.71
N LEU A 250 -19.99 8.38 2.44
CA LEU A 250 -19.04 7.40 1.93
C LEU A 250 -17.64 7.55 2.55
N SER A 251 -17.21 8.79 2.79
CA SER A 251 -15.91 9.07 3.43
C SER A 251 -15.92 8.69 4.91
N LEU A 252 -16.99 9.00 5.64
CA LEU A 252 -17.17 8.61 7.04
C LEU A 252 -17.29 7.08 7.18
N LEU A 253 -18.00 6.42 6.26
CA LEU A 253 -18.05 4.96 6.22
C LEU A 253 -16.64 4.36 6.06
N SER A 254 -15.84 4.90 5.13
CA SER A 254 -14.45 4.45 4.91
C SER A 254 -13.55 4.66 6.15
N ALA A 255 -13.83 5.70 6.94
CA ALA A 255 -13.07 6.02 8.15
C ALA A 255 -13.60 5.33 9.42
N SER A 256 -14.77 4.69 9.37
CA SER A 256 -15.50 4.35 10.60
C SER A 256 -14.76 3.36 11.52
N PRO A 257 -14.07 2.30 11.04
CA PRO A 257 -13.31 1.42 11.94
C PRO A 257 -12.12 2.12 12.59
N PHE A 258 -11.42 3.00 11.85
CA PHE A 258 -10.37 3.84 12.42
C PHE A 258 -10.92 4.76 13.51
N LEU A 259 -12.00 5.48 13.24
CA LEU A 259 -12.62 6.40 14.21
C LEU A 259 -13.16 5.65 15.44
N ALA A 260 -13.81 4.51 15.25
CA ALA A 260 -14.29 3.66 16.34
C ALA A 260 -13.13 3.19 17.22
N PHE A 261 -11.99 2.80 16.61
CA PHE A 261 -10.81 2.43 17.36
C PHE A 261 -10.19 3.62 18.12
N GLN A 262 -10.16 4.81 17.53
CA GLN A 262 -9.70 6.01 18.24
C GLN A 262 -10.59 6.35 19.44
N LEU A 263 -11.91 6.19 19.31
CA LEU A 263 -12.85 6.36 20.43
C LEU A 263 -12.64 5.31 21.53
N TYR A 264 -12.34 4.07 21.17
CA TYR A 264 -11.98 3.02 22.14
C TYR A 264 -10.69 3.37 22.89
N VAL A 265 -9.64 3.82 22.19
CA VAL A 265 -8.39 4.22 22.84
C VAL A 265 -8.60 5.44 23.75
N TYR A 266 -9.44 6.39 23.34
CA TYR A 266 -9.83 7.53 24.17
C TYR A 266 -10.55 7.08 25.45
N SER A 267 -11.51 6.15 25.35
CA SER A 267 -12.23 5.66 26.55
C SER A 267 -11.35 4.85 27.49
N LEU A 268 -10.27 4.25 27.00
CA LEU A 268 -9.29 3.54 27.83
C LEU A 268 -8.38 4.48 28.64
N HIS A 269 -7.99 5.64 28.09
CA HIS A 269 -6.91 6.47 28.66
C HIS A 269 -7.35 7.84 29.18
N CYS A 270 -8.47 8.39 28.71
CA CYS A 270 -8.89 9.76 29.03
C CYS A 270 -9.87 9.92 30.22
N PRO A 271 -10.66 8.93 30.67
CA PRO A 271 -11.49 9.09 31.86
C PRO A 271 -10.70 8.79 33.15
N SER A 272 -9.89 9.75 33.64
CA SER A 272 -9.38 9.74 35.03
C SER A 272 -9.47 11.14 35.66
N PRO A 273 -10.45 11.39 36.56
CA PRO A 273 -10.56 12.66 37.30
C PRO A 273 -9.65 12.76 38.54
N THR A 274 -8.92 11.70 38.91
CA THR A 274 -8.31 11.58 40.24
C THR A 274 -6.79 11.53 40.26
N THR A 275 -6.14 11.36 39.11
CA THR A 275 -4.68 11.40 38.97
C THR A 275 -4.33 12.40 37.90
N GLY A 276 -3.52 13.42 38.21
CA GLY A 276 -3.17 14.55 37.31
C GLY A 276 -2.43 14.21 36.01
N ASP A 277 -2.47 12.95 35.55
CA ASP A 277 -1.81 12.41 34.36
C ASP A 277 -2.79 12.26 33.19
N THR A 278 -3.62 13.27 32.90
CA THR A 278 -4.40 13.27 31.66
C THR A 278 -3.45 13.44 30.49
N ARG A 279 -3.46 12.50 29.53
CA ARG A 279 -2.59 12.58 28.35
C ARG A 279 -2.91 13.85 27.54
N PRO A 280 -1.89 14.55 26.97
CA PRO A 280 -2.11 15.80 26.25
C PRO A 280 -3.11 15.68 25.09
N TRP A 281 -3.12 14.53 24.41
CA TRP A 281 -4.02 14.25 23.30
C TRP A 281 -5.48 14.02 23.70
N CYS A 282 -5.80 13.90 25.00
CA CYS A 282 -7.17 13.86 25.48
C CYS A 282 -7.83 15.26 25.45
N THR A 283 -7.06 16.32 25.68
CA THR A 283 -7.56 17.70 25.79
C THR A 283 -7.17 18.60 24.61
N GLN A 284 -6.12 18.23 23.87
CA GLN A 284 -5.64 18.99 22.71
C GLN A 284 -6.15 18.42 21.38
N GLY A 285 -6.46 19.31 20.42
CA GLY A 285 -6.83 18.93 19.07
C GLY A 285 -8.18 18.21 18.98
N LEU A 286 -8.24 17.13 18.20
CA LEU A 286 -9.46 16.35 17.93
C LEU A 286 -9.64 15.16 18.90
N GLY A 287 -8.85 15.05 19.97
CA GLY A 287 -8.93 13.88 20.86
C GLY A 287 -8.38 12.58 20.26
N LEU A 288 -7.60 12.66 19.17
CA LEU A 288 -7.11 11.48 18.43
C LEU A 288 -5.70 11.09 18.89
N SER A 289 -5.60 9.91 19.52
CA SER A 289 -4.34 9.35 20.03
C SER A 289 -3.30 9.08 18.93
N TYR A 290 -3.73 8.64 17.74
CA TYR A 290 -2.84 8.09 16.72
C TYR A 290 -1.69 9.03 16.33
N GLY A 291 -1.99 10.29 16.01
CA GLY A 291 -0.98 11.26 15.60
C GLY A 291 -0.02 11.64 16.73
N TRP A 292 -0.49 11.64 17.98
CA TRP A 292 0.36 11.89 19.14
C TRP A 292 1.27 10.70 19.42
N ILE A 293 0.73 9.48 19.43
CA ILE A 293 1.48 8.23 19.65
C ILE A 293 2.59 8.07 18.62
N GLN A 294 2.30 8.34 17.34
CA GLN A 294 3.33 8.27 16.28
C GLN A 294 4.48 9.26 16.50
N ARG A 295 4.18 10.45 17.04
CA ARG A 295 5.21 11.44 17.37
C ARG A 295 5.99 11.05 18.62
N GLU A 296 5.30 10.67 19.69
CA GLU A 296 5.91 10.41 20.99
C GLU A 296 6.83 9.19 20.96
N TYR A 297 6.35 8.08 20.39
CA TYR A 297 7.04 6.80 20.50
C TYR A 297 7.86 6.41 19.26
N TRP A 298 7.61 7.09 18.13
CA TRP A 298 8.30 6.84 16.86
C TRP A 298 8.86 8.13 16.23
N ASP A 299 8.88 9.26 16.93
CA ASP A 299 9.44 10.52 16.42
C ASP A 299 8.98 10.89 14.99
N VAL A 300 7.73 10.55 14.65
CA VAL A 300 7.15 10.87 13.34
C VAL A 300 6.82 12.36 13.30
N GLY A 301 7.48 13.07 12.40
CA GLY A 301 7.32 14.51 12.24
C GLY A 301 8.04 15.03 11.01
N PRO A 302 7.63 16.19 10.46
CA PRO A 302 8.27 16.78 9.30
C PRO A 302 9.76 17.01 9.54
N PHE A 303 10.58 16.36 8.73
CA PHE A 303 12.04 16.40 8.73
C PHE A 303 12.74 15.90 10.00
N HIS A 304 12.02 15.33 10.97
CA HIS A 304 12.63 14.76 12.19
C HIS A 304 13.64 13.65 11.86
N TYR A 305 13.33 12.86 10.83
CA TYR A 305 14.19 11.75 10.38
C TYR A 305 15.43 12.17 9.58
N TRP A 306 15.55 13.45 9.20
CA TRP A 306 16.61 13.96 8.33
C TRP A 306 17.90 14.24 9.09
N THR A 307 18.59 13.19 9.49
CA THR A 307 19.92 13.26 10.11
C THR A 307 20.94 12.45 9.30
N LEU A 308 22.22 12.81 9.37
CA LEU A 308 23.27 12.10 8.65
C LEU A 308 23.37 10.61 9.04
N LEU A 309 23.02 10.29 10.29
CA LEU A 309 22.98 8.91 10.79
C LEU A 309 21.93 8.06 10.07
N GLN A 310 20.87 8.65 9.53
CA GLN A 310 19.82 7.94 8.80
C GLN A 310 20.10 7.78 7.31
N LEU A 311 21.23 8.29 6.79
CA LEU A 311 21.61 8.18 5.39
C LEU A 311 21.52 6.73 4.85
N PRO A 312 21.92 5.66 5.58
CA PRO A 312 21.73 4.29 5.12
C PRO A 312 20.26 3.94 4.84
N ASN A 313 19.32 4.43 5.65
CA ASN A 313 17.89 4.19 5.47
C ASN A 313 17.31 4.96 4.26
N PHE A 314 17.84 6.16 3.97
CA PHE A 314 17.52 6.87 2.73
C PHE A 314 18.04 6.11 1.50
N LEU A 315 19.26 5.58 1.55
CA LEU A 315 19.83 4.77 0.47
C LEU A 315 19.04 3.48 0.25
N LEU A 316 18.56 2.86 1.34
CA LEU A 316 17.68 1.70 1.30
C LEU A 316 16.37 2.00 0.54
N ALA A 317 15.75 3.15 0.86
CA ALA A 317 14.50 3.58 0.25
C ALA A 317 14.64 4.10 -1.19
N ALA A 318 15.85 4.54 -1.56
CA ALA A 318 16.09 5.30 -2.79
C ALA A 318 15.56 4.63 -4.08
N PRO A 319 15.73 3.31 -4.32
CA PRO A 319 15.20 2.69 -5.54
C PRO A 319 13.68 2.80 -5.65
N VAL A 320 12.96 2.64 -4.54
CA VAL A 320 11.49 2.66 -4.51
C VAL A 320 10.97 4.09 -4.61
N LEU A 321 11.62 5.02 -3.91
CA LEU A 321 11.29 6.45 -3.98
C LEU A 321 11.57 7.01 -5.38
N ALA A 322 12.72 6.69 -5.98
CA ALA A 322 13.07 7.11 -7.32
C ALA A 322 12.04 6.60 -8.34
N LEU A 323 11.63 5.32 -8.24
CA LEU A 323 10.60 4.75 -9.11
C LEU A 323 9.24 5.45 -8.93
N SER A 324 8.82 5.67 -7.68
CA SER A 324 7.54 6.29 -7.32
C SER A 324 7.47 7.76 -7.78
N LEU A 325 8.52 8.54 -7.49
CA LEU A 325 8.63 9.94 -7.93
C LEU A 325 8.75 10.04 -9.46
N SER A 326 9.45 9.11 -10.10
CA SER A 326 9.55 9.06 -11.57
C SER A 326 8.20 8.74 -12.23
N ALA A 327 7.37 7.90 -11.61
CA ALA A 327 6.02 7.62 -12.06
C ALA A 327 5.16 8.89 -12.05
N SER A 328 5.13 9.59 -10.91
CA SER A 328 4.41 10.86 -10.76
C SER A 328 4.93 11.94 -11.70
N TRP A 329 6.25 12.12 -11.77
CA TRP A 329 6.90 13.09 -12.66
C TRP A 329 6.57 12.81 -14.13
N SER A 330 6.68 11.56 -14.57
CA SER A 330 6.36 11.16 -15.94
C SER A 330 4.88 11.46 -16.28
N PHE A 331 3.97 11.15 -15.36
CA PHE A 331 2.55 11.40 -15.58
C PHE A 331 2.24 12.91 -15.67
N TYR A 332 2.71 13.71 -14.70
CA TYR A 332 2.41 15.14 -14.67
C TYR A 332 3.06 15.90 -15.81
N THR A 333 4.30 15.57 -16.19
CA THR A 333 4.97 16.27 -17.31
C THR A 333 4.32 15.96 -18.65
N ARG A 334 3.81 14.74 -18.85
CA ARG A 334 3.20 14.30 -20.12
C ARG A 334 1.73 14.67 -20.24
N ASN A 335 1.04 14.81 -19.10
CA ASN A 335 -0.40 15.06 -19.04
C ASN A 335 -0.74 16.35 -18.28
N ALA A 336 0.19 17.31 -18.17
CA ALA A 336 0.08 18.48 -17.30
C ALA A 336 -1.26 19.21 -17.41
N ARG A 337 -1.70 19.53 -18.65
CA ARG A 337 -2.95 20.25 -18.89
C ARG A 337 -4.18 19.43 -18.50
N ALA A 338 -4.23 18.17 -18.92
CA ALA A 338 -5.36 17.29 -18.64
C ALA A 338 -5.44 16.98 -17.13
N ALA A 339 -4.31 16.72 -16.48
CA ALA A 339 -4.22 16.54 -15.04
C ALA A 339 -4.68 17.81 -14.30
N LEU A 340 -4.14 18.98 -14.65
CA LEU A 340 -4.51 20.25 -14.02
C LEU A 340 -6.00 20.57 -14.17
N TYR A 341 -6.56 20.37 -15.36
CA TYR A 341 -7.98 20.57 -15.62
C TYR A 341 -8.86 19.58 -14.85
N SER A 342 -8.44 18.32 -14.74
CA SER A 342 -9.17 17.32 -13.97
C SER A 342 -9.12 17.63 -12.46
N THR A 343 -7.99 18.14 -11.94
CA THR A 343 -7.79 18.51 -10.54
C THR A 343 -8.50 19.80 -10.14
N LEU A 344 -8.48 20.81 -11.01
CA LEU A 344 -9.07 22.13 -10.78
C LEU A 344 -10.13 22.41 -11.85
N PRO A 345 -11.26 21.66 -11.83
CA PRO A 345 -12.29 21.73 -12.89
C PRO A 345 -13.05 23.07 -12.93
N PHE A 346 -12.81 23.95 -11.97
CA PHE A 346 -13.37 25.31 -11.91
C PHE A 346 -12.49 26.37 -12.60
N LEU A 347 -11.26 26.02 -13.01
CA LEU A 347 -10.41 26.96 -13.75
C LEU A 347 -10.84 27.09 -15.21
N PRO A 348 -10.91 28.32 -15.76
CA PRO A 348 -11.19 28.53 -17.18
C PRO A 348 -10.05 27.97 -18.05
N SER A 349 -10.42 27.37 -19.18
CA SER A 349 -9.49 26.71 -20.11
C SER A 349 -8.43 27.64 -20.72
N SER A 350 -8.66 28.96 -20.66
CA SER A 350 -7.74 30.02 -21.11
C SER A 350 -6.53 30.21 -20.19
N LEU A 351 -6.61 29.82 -18.92
CA LEU A 351 -5.50 29.89 -17.95
C LEU A 351 -4.58 28.66 -18.01
N LEU A 352 -4.88 27.70 -18.89
CA LEU A 352 -4.12 26.46 -19.02
C LEU A 352 -2.99 26.61 -20.04
N PRO A 353 -1.82 25.98 -19.80
CA PRO A 353 -0.70 26.01 -20.75
C PRO A 353 -1.11 25.60 -22.17
N VAL A 354 -0.61 26.33 -23.17
CA VAL A 354 -0.77 26.00 -24.60
C VAL A 354 -0.01 24.69 -24.89
N PRO A 355 -0.57 23.75 -25.68
CA PRO A 355 0.11 22.49 -25.96
C PRO A 355 1.43 22.77 -26.69
N VAL A 356 2.53 22.20 -26.22
CA VAL A 356 3.69 21.97 -27.10
C VAL A 356 3.23 20.90 -28.09
N PRO A 357 3.28 21.14 -29.42
CA PRO A 357 2.92 20.14 -30.40
C PRO A 357 3.74 18.88 -30.16
N ALA A 358 3.07 17.78 -29.81
CA ALA A 358 3.74 16.52 -29.68
C ALA A 358 4.17 16.06 -31.08
N PRO A 359 5.42 15.60 -31.27
CA PRO A 359 5.81 15.00 -32.54
C PRO A 359 4.86 13.82 -32.85
N VAL A 360 4.51 13.64 -34.13
CA VAL A 360 3.74 12.49 -34.60
C VAL A 360 4.52 11.24 -34.25
N ARG A 361 3.96 10.40 -33.37
CA ARG A 361 4.63 9.22 -32.81
C ARG A 361 3.95 7.95 -33.30
N PRO A 362 4.69 6.84 -33.44
CA PRO A 362 4.11 5.58 -33.88
C PRO A 362 3.05 5.08 -32.87
N ALA A 363 2.06 4.34 -33.35
CA ALA A 363 0.92 3.82 -32.56
C ALA A 363 1.33 3.05 -31.27
N ALA A 364 2.56 2.52 -31.22
CA ALA A 364 3.10 1.87 -30.02
C ALA A 364 3.48 2.84 -28.89
N GLU A 365 3.64 4.14 -29.16
CA GLU A 365 3.85 5.18 -28.14
C GLU A 365 2.53 5.74 -27.60
N GLU A 366 1.47 5.79 -28.41
CA GLU A 366 0.11 6.21 -27.99
C GLU A 366 -0.52 5.29 -26.93
N GLN A 367 0.01 4.08 -26.78
CA GLN A 367 -0.52 3.06 -25.87
C GLN A 367 0.18 3.02 -24.50
N ARG A 368 0.98 4.03 -24.13
CA ARG A 368 1.73 4.06 -22.86
C ARG A 368 1.02 4.94 -21.82
N PRO A 369 0.42 4.36 -20.77
CA PRO A 369 -0.54 5.09 -19.96
C PRO A 369 0.05 6.17 -19.03
N LEU A 370 1.31 6.03 -18.59
CA LEU A 370 1.93 6.99 -17.64
C LEU A 370 3.00 7.88 -18.28
N THR A 371 3.68 7.41 -19.32
CA THR A 371 4.84 8.11 -19.89
C THR A 371 4.60 8.72 -21.28
N ALA A 372 3.43 8.48 -21.87
CA ALA A 372 2.98 9.14 -23.07
C ALA A 372 1.71 9.96 -22.77
N PRO A 373 1.37 10.93 -23.63
CA PRO A 373 0.10 11.62 -23.56
C PRO A 373 -1.04 10.60 -23.66
N ALA A 374 -1.93 10.61 -22.67
CA ALA A 374 -3.08 9.72 -22.63
C ALA A 374 -4.35 10.47 -23.05
N PRO A 375 -5.37 9.76 -23.59
CA PRO A 375 -6.69 10.35 -23.82
C PRO A 375 -7.27 10.96 -22.53
N ALA A 376 -8.03 12.05 -22.64
CA ALA A 376 -8.52 12.81 -21.48
C ALA A 376 -9.32 11.96 -20.47
N HIS A 377 -10.13 11.01 -20.95
CA HIS A 377 -10.89 10.10 -20.09
C HIS A 377 -9.98 9.18 -19.26
N LEU A 378 -8.87 8.73 -19.84
CA LEU A 378 -7.89 7.89 -19.14
C LEU A 378 -7.10 8.72 -18.12
N VAL A 379 -6.71 9.95 -18.47
CA VAL A 379 -6.07 10.87 -17.52
C VAL A 379 -6.99 11.11 -16.33
N GLU A 380 -8.27 11.42 -16.56
CA GLU A 380 -9.26 11.63 -15.51
C GLU A 380 -9.41 10.42 -14.58
N ALA A 381 -9.38 9.20 -15.14
CA ALA A 381 -9.41 7.97 -14.34
C ALA A 381 -8.12 7.79 -13.52
N LEU A 382 -6.96 8.15 -14.06
CA LEU A 382 -5.65 7.98 -13.40
C LEU A 382 -5.33 9.04 -12.34
N VAL A 383 -5.84 10.28 -12.48
CA VAL A 383 -5.52 11.39 -11.57
C VAL A 383 -5.68 11.05 -10.08
N PRO A 384 -6.80 10.47 -9.59
CA PRO A 384 -6.94 10.19 -8.16
C PRO A 384 -5.89 9.17 -7.66
N HIS A 385 -5.52 8.19 -8.49
CA HIS A 385 -4.46 7.24 -8.15
C HIS A 385 -3.09 7.93 -8.06
N VAL A 386 -2.74 8.76 -9.05
CA VAL A 386 -1.43 9.43 -9.10
C VAL A 386 -1.31 10.51 -8.03
N HIS A 387 -2.36 11.28 -7.75
CA HIS A 387 -2.36 12.24 -6.64
C HIS A 387 -2.14 11.57 -5.29
N LEU A 388 -2.89 10.50 -5.00
CA LEU A 388 -2.72 9.79 -3.75
C LEU A 388 -1.32 9.17 -3.63
N HIS A 389 -0.82 8.56 -4.70
CA HIS A 389 0.52 7.99 -4.72
C HIS A 389 1.59 9.06 -4.49
N THR A 390 1.48 10.22 -5.14
CA THR A 390 2.40 11.35 -4.97
C THR A 390 2.34 11.88 -3.54
N ALA A 391 1.14 12.15 -3.02
CA ALA A 391 0.95 12.65 -1.66
C ALA A 391 1.52 11.66 -0.61
N THR A 392 1.26 10.36 -0.77
CA THR A 392 1.82 9.32 0.11
C THR A 392 3.33 9.29 0.03
N THR A 393 3.91 9.32 -1.18
CA THR A 393 5.37 9.28 -1.37
C THR A 393 6.04 10.51 -0.76
N LEU A 394 5.47 11.70 -0.93
CA LEU A 394 5.97 12.93 -0.32
C LEU A 394 5.84 12.89 1.21
N LEU A 395 4.72 12.40 1.75
CA LEU A 395 4.55 12.22 3.19
C LEU A 395 5.60 11.29 3.79
N LEU A 396 5.94 10.20 3.08
CA LEU A 396 6.96 9.25 3.51
C LEU A 396 8.36 9.87 3.54
N VAL A 397 8.67 10.71 2.57
CA VAL A 397 9.97 11.41 2.48
C VAL A 397 10.08 12.53 3.52
N VAL A 398 8.98 13.24 3.78
CA VAL A 398 9.00 14.42 4.65
C VAL A 398 8.82 14.03 6.11
N SER A 399 7.89 13.14 6.43
CA SER A 399 7.40 13.00 7.82
C SER A 399 7.59 11.63 8.44
N ALA A 400 7.98 10.60 7.67
CA ALA A 400 8.09 9.24 8.17
C ALA A 400 9.54 8.76 8.25
N HIS A 401 9.73 7.64 8.94
CA HIS A 401 10.91 6.79 8.78
C HIS A 401 11.01 6.34 7.31
N VAL A 402 11.91 6.94 6.55
CA VAL A 402 11.89 6.92 5.07
C VAL A 402 11.93 5.50 4.47
N GLN A 403 12.60 4.56 5.14
CA GLN A 403 12.72 3.18 4.71
C GLN A 403 11.37 2.51 4.52
N ILE A 404 10.35 2.87 5.33
CA ILE A 404 9.03 2.25 5.25
C ILE A 404 8.37 2.45 3.86
N ALA A 405 8.91 3.32 2.99
CA ALA A 405 8.58 3.36 1.58
C ALA A 405 8.67 1.99 0.87
N LEU A 406 9.60 1.11 1.26
CA LEU A 406 9.73 -0.24 0.69
C LEU A 406 8.48 -1.11 0.86
N ARG A 407 7.68 -0.83 1.91
CA ARG A 407 6.44 -1.55 2.23
C ARG A 407 5.18 -0.73 1.94
N VAL A 408 5.20 0.58 2.16
CA VAL A 408 4.00 1.45 1.98
C VAL A 408 3.78 1.80 0.51
N CYS A 409 4.81 2.12 -0.28
CA CYS A 409 4.62 2.41 -1.70
C CYS A 409 4.08 1.20 -2.47
N ALA A 410 4.35 -0.02 -1.98
CA ALA A 410 3.87 -1.27 -2.55
C ALA A 410 2.34 -1.42 -2.51
N THR A 411 1.64 -0.70 -1.62
CA THR A 411 0.17 -0.79 -1.51
C THR A 411 -0.56 0.08 -2.55
N GLY A 412 0.16 0.90 -3.33
CA GLY A 412 -0.41 1.72 -4.41
C GLY A 412 -0.19 1.11 -5.80
N PRO A 413 -1.13 1.25 -6.75
CA PRO A 413 -1.00 0.62 -8.07
C PRO A 413 -0.03 1.34 -9.00
N VAL A 414 0.18 2.66 -8.80
CA VAL A 414 0.93 3.54 -9.70
C VAL A 414 2.39 3.12 -9.86
N VAL A 415 3.05 2.74 -8.76
CA VAL A 415 4.45 2.27 -8.81
C VAL A 415 4.59 1.02 -9.68
N TRP A 416 3.59 0.14 -9.65
CA TRP A 416 3.58 -1.12 -10.40
C TRP A 416 3.23 -0.92 -11.87
N TRP A 417 2.28 -0.04 -12.18
CA TRP A 417 1.99 0.37 -13.56
C TRP A 417 3.24 0.97 -14.23
N TYR A 418 3.95 1.84 -13.51
CA TYR A 418 5.18 2.45 -14.02
C TYR A 418 6.31 1.42 -14.19
N ALA A 419 6.53 0.56 -13.20
CA ALA A 419 7.51 -0.51 -13.29
C ALA A 419 7.24 -1.46 -14.46
N ALA A 420 5.97 -1.86 -14.65
CA ALA A 420 5.56 -2.71 -15.76
C ALA A 420 5.86 -2.05 -17.11
N GLU A 421 5.60 -0.75 -17.25
CA GLU A 421 5.90 -0.02 -18.47
C GLU A 421 7.41 0.02 -18.79
N LEU A 422 8.25 0.24 -17.77
CA LEU A 422 9.72 0.20 -17.94
C LEU A 422 10.22 -1.18 -18.37
N VAL A 423 9.66 -2.24 -17.80
CA VAL A 423 10.02 -3.63 -18.14
C VAL A 423 9.57 -3.98 -19.56
N GLU A 424 8.38 -3.56 -19.98
CA GLU A 424 7.88 -3.74 -21.34
C GLU A 424 8.80 -3.07 -22.38
N ARG A 425 9.33 -1.86 -22.08
CA ARG A 425 10.33 -1.19 -22.93
C ARG A 425 11.61 -2.01 -23.06
N GLY A 426 12.06 -2.60 -21.95
CA GLY A 426 13.20 -3.51 -21.92
C GLY A 426 13.02 -4.72 -22.84
N LEU A 427 11.84 -5.35 -22.78
CA LEU A 427 11.47 -6.51 -23.59
C LEU A 427 11.32 -6.17 -25.09
N ALA A 428 10.70 -5.03 -25.42
CA ALA A 428 10.53 -4.59 -26.80
C ALA A 428 11.86 -4.36 -27.51
N ARG A 429 12.84 -3.77 -26.80
CA ARG A 429 14.20 -3.54 -27.33
C ARG A 429 14.95 -4.84 -27.61
N GLY A 430 14.81 -5.84 -26.73
CA GLY A 430 15.42 -7.16 -26.92
C GLY A 430 14.93 -7.89 -28.17
N ARG A 431 13.74 -7.54 -28.68
CA ARG A 431 13.15 -8.08 -29.91
C ARG A 431 13.48 -7.26 -31.17
N GLY A 432 14.48 -6.38 -31.12
CA GLY A 432 14.93 -5.62 -32.30
C GLY A 432 13.99 -4.50 -32.77
N ARG A 433 13.01 -4.08 -31.96
CA ARG A 433 12.14 -2.93 -32.31
C ARG A 433 12.91 -1.61 -32.09
N GLU A 434 13.28 -0.97 -33.20
CA GLU A 434 13.91 0.35 -33.22
C GLU A 434 12.96 1.45 -32.67
N GLY A 435 13.51 2.41 -31.91
CA GLY A 435 12.76 3.54 -31.32
C GLY A 435 12.52 3.50 -29.81
N SER A 436 12.89 2.43 -29.09
CA SER A 436 12.77 2.39 -27.62
C SER A 436 13.82 3.27 -26.91
N ASP A 437 13.38 4.10 -25.96
CA ASP A 437 14.26 4.85 -25.04
C ASP A 437 15.21 3.89 -24.30
N ALA A 438 16.50 3.95 -24.67
CA ALA A 438 17.53 3.05 -24.16
C ALA A 438 17.69 3.17 -22.63
N ALA A 439 17.47 4.35 -22.06
CA ALA A 439 17.59 4.58 -20.63
C ALA A 439 16.45 3.89 -19.88
N ALA A 440 15.21 4.08 -20.33
CA ALA A 440 14.04 3.43 -19.73
C ALA A 440 14.10 1.89 -19.83
N ALA A 441 14.58 1.36 -20.96
CA ALA A 441 14.80 -0.08 -21.14
C ALA A 441 15.85 -0.65 -20.17
N ARG A 442 16.93 0.11 -19.89
CA ARG A 442 17.93 -0.25 -18.87
C ARG A 442 17.33 -0.19 -17.46
N ALA A 443 16.55 0.85 -17.16
CA ALA A 443 15.88 1.00 -15.87
C ALA A 443 14.94 -0.17 -15.55
N GLY A 444 14.13 -0.62 -16.52
CA GLY A 444 13.26 -1.78 -16.34
C GLY A 444 14.03 -3.07 -16.02
N ARG A 445 15.13 -3.36 -16.73
CA ARG A 445 15.98 -4.52 -16.43
C ARG A 445 16.68 -4.40 -15.08
N ALA A 446 17.15 -3.21 -14.73
CA ALA A 446 17.76 -2.95 -13.43
C ALA A 446 16.76 -3.15 -12.29
N TRP A 447 15.51 -2.71 -12.46
CA TRP A 447 14.44 -2.91 -11.49
C TRP A 447 14.14 -4.39 -11.24
N VAL A 448 13.99 -5.20 -12.30
CA VAL A 448 13.74 -6.65 -12.17
C VAL A 448 14.87 -7.33 -11.41
N ARG A 449 16.13 -7.04 -11.77
CA ARG A 449 17.30 -7.58 -11.05
C ARG A 449 17.32 -7.13 -9.59
N TYR A 450 17.01 -5.86 -9.33
CA TYR A 450 16.92 -5.31 -7.99
C TYR A 450 15.90 -6.09 -7.16
N VAL A 451 14.65 -6.24 -7.61
CA VAL A 451 13.62 -6.91 -6.80
C VAL A 451 13.85 -8.43 -6.61
N GLU A 452 14.46 -9.10 -7.59
CA GLU A 452 14.82 -10.52 -7.48
C GLU A 452 15.90 -10.73 -6.41
N VAL A 453 16.98 -9.94 -6.44
CA VAL A 453 18.10 -10.02 -5.50
C VAL A 453 17.73 -9.44 -4.14
N TRP A 454 17.20 -8.22 -4.11
CA TRP A 454 16.88 -7.49 -2.89
C TRP A 454 15.91 -8.25 -2.02
N GLY A 455 14.89 -8.90 -2.58
CA GLY A 455 13.98 -9.66 -1.73
C GLY A 455 14.61 -10.87 -1.04
N VAL A 456 15.75 -11.40 -1.51
CA VAL A 456 16.54 -12.42 -0.76
C VAL A 456 17.33 -11.74 0.35
N VAL A 457 17.97 -10.61 0.03
CA VAL A 457 18.72 -9.79 1.01
C VAL A 457 17.81 -9.33 2.14
N ALA A 458 16.64 -8.78 1.83
CA ALA A 458 15.63 -8.34 2.79
C ALA A 458 15.15 -9.50 3.68
N THR A 459 15.02 -10.72 3.14
CA THR A 459 14.72 -11.90 3.95
C THR A 459 15.84 -12.25 4.93
N ALA A 460 17.10 -12.14 4.51
CA ALA A 460 18.23 -12.35 5.40
C ALA A 460 18.31 -11.26 6.49
N LEU A 461 18.17 -9.98 6.11
CA LEU A 461 18.14 -8.85 7.05
C LEU A 461 17.02 -9.02 8.09
N TRP A 462 15.80 -9.37 7.63
CA TRP A 462 14.68 -9.68 8.51
C TRP A 462 15.05 -10.79 9.50
N ALA A 463 15.60 -11.90 9.00
CA ALA A 463 15.96 -13.06 9.79
C ALA A 463 17.05 -12.80 10.85
N VAL A 464 17.77 -11.67 10.78
CA VAL A 464 18.76 -11.25 11.79
C VAL A 464 18.36 -9.97 12.54
N PHE A 465 17.13 -9.49 12.39
CA PHE A 465 16.60 -8.29 13.08
C PHE A 465 17.26 -6.99 12.59
N LEU A 466 17.74 -6.97 11.36
CA LEU A 466 18.20 -5.76 10.69
C LEU A 466 17.08 -5.17 9.83
N PRO A 467 17.05 -3.83 9.63
CA PRO A 467 16.02 -3.16 8.86
C PRO A 467 15.88 -3.76 7.46
N PRO A 468 14.81 -4.50 7.17
CA PRO A 468 14.62 -5.14 5.87
C PRO A 468 13.88 -4.22 4.89
N ALA A 469 13.24 -3.18 5.44
CA ALA A 469 12.38 -2.19 4.84
C ALA A 469 12.09 -1.11 5.88
#